data_AF-A0A0G4NGJ5-F1
#
_entry.id   AF-A0A0G4NGJ5-F1
#
_cell.length_a   1.000
_cell.length_b   1.000
_cell.length_c   1.000
_cell.angle_alpha   90.00
_cell.angle_beta   90.00
_cell.angle_gamma   90.00
#
_symmetry.space_group_name_H-M   'P 1'
#
loop_
_entity.id
_entity.type
_entity.pdbx_description
1 polymer ?
#
loop_
_entity_poly.entity_id
_entity_poly.type
_entity_poly.pdbx_seq_one_letter_code
_entity_poly.pdbx_strand_id
1 'polypeptide(L)'
;VLAQDETQAKALWSWREGIPECLGHWGGTYKYDVSIPIADMYKLVEDTNERMQAAGLVGDTDEFPVVGVVGYGHMGDSNLHLNAAVRRYDPRVEEVLEPFVYEWIQKRNGSISAEHGLGVAKKKFIGYSRSDSMIGLMKGIKNLYDPV
;
A
#
# COMPACT_ATOMS: atom_id res chain seq x y z
N VAL A 1 -21.84 -6.15 10.34
CA VAL A 1 -22.92 -6.94 9.70
C VAL A 1 -22.66 -8.41 10.01
N LEU A 2 -23.68 -9.18 10.39
CA LEU A 2 -23.58 -10.63 10.61
C LEU A 2 -24.41 -11.33 9.53
N ALA A 3 -23.87 -12.39 8.92
CA ALA A 3 -24.60 -13.16 7.93
C ALA A 3 -25.70 -14.02 8.58
N GLN A 4 -26.83 -14.18 7.88
CA GLN A 4 -27.96 -15.02 8.28
C GLN A 4 -27.82 -16.46 7.75
N ASP A 5 -27.09 -16.65 6.66
CA ASP A 5 -26.81 -17.95 6.04
C ASP A 5 -25.47 -17.96 5.29
N GLU A 6 -25.07 -19.12 4.78
CA GLU A 6 -23.82 -19.29 4.03
C GLU A 6 -23.78 -18.51 2.71
N THR A 7 -24.92 -18.31 2.06
CA THR A 7 -25.00 -17.57 0.80
C THR A 7 -24.66 -16.11 1.06
N GLN A 8 -25.26 -15.52 2.10
CA GLN A 8 -24.96 -14.16 2.52
C GLN A 8 -23.51 -14.04 3.03
N ALA A 9 -22.99 -15.02 3.76
CA ALA A 9 -21.60 -15.02 4.20
C ALA A 9 -20.64 -14.97 3.01
N LYS A 10 -20.86 -15.82 1.99
CA LYS A 10 -20.07 -15.82 0.75
C LYS A 10 -20.17 -14.50 -0.01
N ALA A 11 -21.36 -13.90 -0.07
CA ALA A 11 -21.55 -12.60 -0.73
C ALA A 11 -20.82 -11.46 -0.01
N LEU A 12 -20.82 -11.46 1.32
CA LEU A 12 -20.07 -10.46 2.10
C LEU A 12 -18.55 -10.61 1.91
N TRP A 13 -18.06 -11.87 1.90
CA TRP A 13 -16.65 -12.14 1.64
C TRP A 13 -16.24 -11.76 0.22
N SER A 14 -17.06 -12.04 -0.78
CA SER A 14 -16.73 -11.70 -2.18
C SER A 14 -16.56 -10.20 -2.38
N TRP A 15 -17.28 -9.34 -1.64
CA TRP A 15 -17.07 -7.90 -1.67
C TRP A 15 -15.69 -7.50 -1.15
N ARG A 16 -15.23 -8.10 -0.04
CA ARG A 16 -13.91 -7.81 0.53
C ARG A 16 -12.78 -8.40 -0.31
N GLU A 17 -12.95 -9.62 -0.80
CA GLU A 17 -11.95 -10.33 -1.61
C GLU A 17 -11.84 -9.76 -3.03
N GLY A 18 -12.93 -9.21 -3.56
CA GLY A 18 -12.97 -8.58 -4.89
C GLY A 18 -12.35 -7.18 -4.97
N ILE A 19 -12.06 -6.52 -3.85
CA ILE A 19 -11.49 -5.15 -3.85
C ILE A 19 -10.27 -5.01 -4.78
N PRO A 20 -9.22 -5.86 -4.68
CA PRO A 20 -8.02 -5.70 -5.50
C PRO A 20 -8.29 -5.85 -7.02
N GLU A 21 -9.26 -6.68 -7.39
CA GLU A 21 -9.70 -6.90 -8.77
C GLU A 21 -10.48 -5.67 -9.26
N CYS A 22 -11.46 -5.20 -8.48
CA CYS A 22 -12.24 -4.01 -8.80
C CYS A 22 -11.37 -2.76 -9.00
N LEU A 23 -10.32 -2.59 -8.19
CA LEU A 23 -9.39 -1.46 -8.34
C LEU A 23 -8.59 -1.54 -9.65
N GLY A 24 -8.27 -2.76 -10.12
CA GLY A 24 -7.55 -2.97 -11.37
C GLY A 24 -8.38 -2.62 -12.62
N HIS A 25 -9.71 -2.78 -12.55
CA HIS A 25 -10.61 -2.48 -13.67
C HIS A 25 -10.66 -1.01 -14.09
N TRP A 26 -10.16 -0.09 -13.24
CA TRP A 26 -10.05 1.31 -13.61
C TRP A 26 -8.91 1.61 -14.60
N GLY A 27 -7.96 0.70 -14.79
CA GLY A 27 -6.84 0.83 -15.73
C GLY A 27 -5.50 0.48 -15.08
N GLY A 28 -5.31 0.82 -13.81
CA GLY A 28 -4.14 0.46 -13.04
C GLY A 28 -4.29 0.77 -11.56
N THR A 29 -3.31 0.34 -10.77
CA THR A 29 -3.27 0.65 -9.33
C THR A 29 -1.83 0.74 -8.84
N TYR A 30 -1.53 1.80 -8.09
CA TYR A 30 -0.32 1.88 -7.26
C TYR A 30 -0.64 1.22 -5.91
N LYS A 31 0.12 0.18 -5.55
CA LYS A 31 -0.21 -0.69 -4.42
C LYS A 31 0.86 -0.62 -3.33
N TYR A 32 0.43 -0.33 -2.11
CA TYR A 32 1.27 -0.38 -0.92
C TYR A 32 0.65 -1.35 0.08
N ASP A 33 1.47 -2.25 0.58
CA ASP A 33 1.13 -3.23 1.63
C ASP A 33 2.00 -2.89 2.83
N VAL A 34 1.38 -2.39 3.90
CA VAL A 34 2.10 -1.72 4.99
C VAL A 34 1.57 -2.13 6.35
N SER A 35 2.41 -2.04 7.38
CA SER A 35 1.96 -2.15 8.77
C SER A 35 2.23 -0.85 9.52
N ILE A 36 1.22 -0.35 10.21
CA ILE A 36 1.22 0.97 10.85
C ILE A 36 0.41 0.90 12.14
N PRO A 37 0.73 1.66 13.20
CA PRO A 37 -0.05 1.65 14.43
C PRO A 37 -1.55 1.82 14.16
N ILE A 38 -2.39 0.97 14.76
CA ILE A 38 -3.84 0.92 14.49
C ILE A 38 -4.53 2.29 14.62
N ALA A 39 -4.08 3.11 15.59
CA ALA A 39 -4.61 4.45 15.82
C ALA A 39 -4.41 5.41 14.64
N ASP A 40 -3.37 5.19 13.84
CA ASP A 40 -3.03 6.00 12.68
C ASP A 40 -3.42 5.33 11.36
N MET A 41 -4.02 4.12 11.41
CA MET A 41 -4.09 3.25 10.23
C MET A 41 -4.78 3.92 9.03
N TYR A 42 -5.94 4.53 9.25
CA TYR A 42 -6.66 5.19 8.15
C TYR A 42 -6.10 6.59 7.82
N LYS A 43 -5.26 7.17 8.69
CA LYS A 43 -4.72 8.50 8.49
C LYS A 43 -3.80 8.58 7.27
N LEU A 44 -3.08 7.50 6.96
CA LEU A 44 -2.27 7.42 5.74
C LEU A 44 -3.13 7.54 4.47
N VAL A 45 -4.35 6.99 4.50
CA VAL A 45 -5.29 7.04 3.35
C VAL A 45 -5.74 8.48 3.13
N GLU A 46 -6.15 9.15 4.22
CA GLU A 46 -6.58 10.55 4.18
C GLU A 46 -5.46 11.47 3.68
N ASP A 47 -4.27 11.37 4.27
CA ASP A 47 -3.13 12.23 3.93
C ASP A 47 -2.67 12.00 2.47
N THR A 48 -2.74 10.75 1.99
CA THR A 48 -2.45 10.42 0.59
C THR A 48 -3.50 11.02 -0.35
N ASN A 49 -4.78 10.93 0.00
CA ASN A 49 -5.87 11.49 -0.78
C ASN A 49 -5.79 13.03 -0.86
N GLU A 50 -5.54 13.71 0.26
CA GLU A 50 -5.34 15.15 0.32
C GLU A 50 -4.18 15.60 -0.58
N ARG A 51 -3.05 14.89 -0.55
CA ARG A 51 -1.91 15.17 -1.42
C ARG A 51 -2.23 14.98 -2.90
N MET A 52 -2.95 13.92 -3.26
CA MET A 52 -3.36 13.68 -4.65
C MET A 52 -4.30 14.78 -5.17
N GLN A 53 -5.24 15.23 -4.32
CA GLN A 53 -6.14 16.33 -4.65
C GLN A 53 -5.37 17.65 -4.79
N ALA A 54 -4.47 17.96 -3.86
CA ALA A 54 -3.64 19.17 -3.91
C ALA A 54 -2.75 19.21 -5.16
N ALA A 55 -2.31 18.05 -5.65
CA ALA A 55 -1.56 17.91 -6.89
C ALA A 55 -2.43 18.04 -8.17
N GLY A 56 -3.75 18.15 -8.03
CA GLY A 56 -4.69 18.25 -9.17
C GLY A 56 -4.77 16.95 -9.99
N LEU A 57 -4.50 15.79 -9.37
CA LEU A 57 -4.43 14.51 -10.07
C LEU A 57 -5.71 13.67 -9.98
N VAL A 58 -6.66 14.08 -9.12
CA VAL A 58 -7.91 13.36 -8.84
C VAL A 58 -9.09 14.02 -9.56
N GLY A 59 -9.93 13.22 -10.20
CA GLY A 59 -11.19 13.68 -10.79
C GLY A 59 -11.92 12.60 -11.57
N ASP A 60 -13.11 12.95 -12.06
CA ASP A 60 -14.06 12.00 -12.66
C ASP A 60 -13.91 11.81 -14.17
N THR A 61 -13.06 12.61 -14.82
CA THR A 61 -12.81 12.54 -16.28
C THR A 61 -11.46 11.92 -16.61
N ASP A 62 -11.25 11.57 -17.87
CA ASP A 62 -9.99 11.00 -18.37
C ASP A 62 -8.79 11.96 -18.32
N GLU A 63 -9.02 13.25 -18.09
CA GLU A 63 -7.93 14.21 -17.86
C GLU A 63 -7.14 13.85 -16.59
N PHE A 64 -7.84 13.39 -15.55
CA PHE A 64 -7.29 13.07 -14.25
C PHE A 64 -6.81 11.61 -14.20
N PRO A 65 -5.51 11.37 -13.91
CA PRO A 65 -4.99 10.01 -13.85
C PRO A 65 -5.55 9.22 -12.65
N VAL A 66 -5.86 9.86 -11.52
CA VAL A 66 -6.30 9.19 -10.29
C VAL A 66 -7.83 9.17 -10.19
N VAL A 67 -8.39 7.98 -9.98
CA VAL A 67 -9.81 7.77 -9.68
C VAL A 67 -10.07 7.99 -8.19
N GLY A 68 -9.18 7.46 -7.34
CA GLY A 68 -9.27 7.66 -5.90
C GLY A 68 -8.22 6.89 -5.13
N VAL A 69 -8.07 7.26 -3.86
CA VAL A 69 -7.21 6.57 -2.89
C VAL A 69 -8.08 5.71 -1.99
N VAL A 70 -7.74 4.43 -1.89
CA VAL A 70 -8.53 3.40 -1.20
C VAL A 70 -7.68 2.72 -0.16
N GLY A 71 -8.19 2.64 1.06
CA GLY A 71 -7.61 1.86 2.16
C GLY A 71 -8.53 0.72 2.57
N TYR A 72 -7.98 -0.48 2.60
CA TYR A 72 -8.63 -1.69 3.14
C TYR A 72 -7.54 -2.60 3.72
N GLY A 73 -7.90 -3.65 4.45
CA GLY A 73 -6.89 -4.58 4.94
C GLY A 73 -7.34 -5.36 6.16
N HIS A 74 -6.37 -5.66 7.00
CA HIS A 74 -6.48 -6.51 8.17
C HIS A 74 -6.27 -5.63 9.40
N MET A 75 -7.37 -5.08 9.92
CA MET A 75 -7.30 -4.16 11.06
C MET A 75 -6.79 -4.87 12.34
N GLY A 76 -7.05 -6.17 12.47
CA GLY A 76 -6.69 -6.96 13.66
C GLY A 76 -5.19 -7.15 13.87
N ASP A 77 -4.37 -7.09 12.82
CA ASP A 77 -2.91 -7.21 12.86
C ASP A 77 -2.21 -5.92 12.39
N SER A 78 -2.98 -4.83 12.24
CA SER A 78 -2.49 -3.52 11.84
C SER A 78 -1.88 -3.47 10.43
N ASN A 79 -2.37 -4.31 9.51
CA ASN A 79 -2.00 -4.28 8.10
C ASN A 79 -3.00 -3.52 7.22
N LEU A 80 -2.50 -2.49 6.54
CA LEU A 80 -3.23 -1.69 5.55
C LEU A 80 -2.71 -1.98 4.14
N HIS A 81 -3.64 -2.25 3.23
CA HIS A 81 -3.43 -2.12 1.80
C HIS A 81 -3.89 -0.73 1.33
N LEU A 82 -2.93 0.17 1.14
CA LEU A 82 -3.14 1.48 0.54
C LEU A 82 -3.02 1.37 -0.99
N ASN A 83 -4.06 1.79 -1.69
CA ASN A 83 -4.10 1.72 -3.15
C ASN A 83 -4.50 3.08 -3.73
N ALA A 84 -3.76 3.56 -4.73
CA ALA A 84 -4.25 4.64 -5.60
C ALA A 84 -4.72 4.02 -6.92
N ALA A 85 -6.04 3.98 -7.12
CA ALA A 85 -6.64 3.50 -8.36
C ALA A 85 -6.50 4.58 -9.44
N VAL A 86 -6.02 4.18 -10.61
CA VAL A 86 -5.71 5.10 -11.70
C VAL A 86 -6.29 4.63 -13.02
N ARG A 87 -6.68 5.60 -13.87
CA ARG A 87 -7.05 5.36 -15.26
C ARG A 87 -5.87 4.96 -16.12
N ARG A 88 -4.68 5.48 -15.76
CA ARG A 88 -3.39 5.22 -16.41
C ARG A 88 -2.27 5.44 -15.41
N TYR A 89 -1.16 4.74 -15.59
CA TYR A 89 0.08 5.07 -14.90
C TYR A 89 0.58 6.46 -15.33
N ASP A 90 1.04 7.25 -14.38
CA ASP A 90 1.45 8.64 -14.59
C ASP A 90 2.57 8.98 -13.59
N PRO A 91 3.77 9.40 -14.05
CA PRO A 91 4.89 9.71 -13.17
C PRO A 91 4.58 10.74 -12.09
N ARG A 92 3.64 11.66 -12.35
CA ARG A 92 3.21 12.67 -11.35
C ARG A 92 2.54 12.03 -10.14
N VAL A 93 1.87 10.88 -10.33
CA VAL A 93 1.26 10.11 -9.24
C VAL A 93 2.36 9.45 -8.40
N GLU A 94 3.40 8.91 -9.05
CA GLU A 94 4.57 8.34 -8.36
C GLU A 94 5.31 9.38 -7.53
N GLU A 95 5.53 10.59 -8.07
CA GLU A 95 6.18 11.70 -7.36
C GLU A 95 5.40 12.14 -6.11
N VAL A 96 4.07 12.04 -6.12
CA VAL A 96 3.23 12.35 -4.96
C VAL A 96 3.32 11.24 -3.90
N LEU A 97 3.37 9.97 -4.33
CA LEU A 97 3.42 8.80 -3.45
C LEU A 97 4.81 8.56 -2.85
N GLU A 98 5.87 8.75 -3.64
CA GLU A 98 7.23 8.37 -3.30
C GLU A 98 8.16 9.59 -3.28
N PRO A 99 8.88 9.83 -2.17
CA PRO A 99 9.07 8.96 -1.00
C PRO A 99 8.00 9.11 0.10
N PHE A 100 6.97 9.94 -0.09
CA PHE A 100 6.02 10.34 0.95
C PHE A 100 5.45 9.18 1.77
N VAL A 101 4.89 8.15 1.13
CA VAL A 101 4.27 7.00 1.81
C VAL A 101 5.29 6.30 2.70
N TYR A 102 6.51 6.10 2.21
CA TYR A 102 7.56 5.43 2.96
C TYR A 102 8.06 6.27 4.16
N GLU A 103 8.24 7.58 3.98
CA GLU A 103 8.57 8.50 5.06
C GLU A 103 7.48 8.57 6.12
N TRP A 104 6.21 8.57 5.69
CA TRP A 104 5.05 8.60 6.58
C TRP A 104 5.02 7.37 7.50
N ILE A 105 5.33 6.20 6.94
CA ILE A 105 5.41 4.92 7.66
C ILE A 105 6.62 4.92 8.61
N GLN A 106 7.78 5.37 8.13
CA GLN A 106 9.01 5.41 8.92
C GLN A 106 8.85 6.26 10.18
N LYS A 107 8.20 7.43 10.08
CA LYS A 107 7.93 8.33 11.22
C LYS A 107 7.08 7.69 12.31
N ARG A 108 6.39 6.59 12.01
CA ARG A 108 5.51 5.85 12.93
C ARG A 108 6.06 4.46 13.26
N ASN A 109 7.34 4.22 12.97
CA ASN A 109 7.99 2.93 13.18
C ASN A 109 7.24 1.75 12.54
N GLY A 110 6.57 1.99 11.41
CA GLY A 110 5.83 0.97 10.66
C GLY A 110 6.70 0.15 9.69
N SER A 111 6.07 -0.80 9.00
CA SER A 111 6.69 -1.59 7.93
C SER A 111 6.18 -1.17 6.55
N ILE A 112 7.08 -0.96 5.60
CA ILE A 112 6.75 -0.75 4.17
C ILE A 112 6.35 -2.05 3.43
N SER A 113 6.40 -3.17 4.14
CA SER A 113 5.95 -4.47 3.66
C SER A 113 5.47 -5.30 4.84
N ALA A 114 4.17 -5.52 4.94
CA ALA A 114 3.59 -6.35 6.01
C ALA A 114 3.62 -7.83 5.62
N GLU A 115 3.11 -8.16 4.43
CA GLU A 115 2.86 -9.54 4.01
C GLU A 115 3.59 -9.89 2.70
N HIS A 116 3.66 -8.95 1.75
CA HIS A 116 4.08 -9.26 0.37
C HIS A 116 5.60 -9.38 0.16
N GLY A 117 6.38 -9.15 1.21
CA GLY A 117 7.84 -9.11 1.14
C GLY A 117 8.41 -7.97 0.27
N LEU A 118 9.74 -7.93 0.18
CA LEU A 118 10.43 -6.83 -0.51
C LEU A 118 10.54 -7.05 -2.04
N GLY A 119 10.82 -8.29 -2.44
CA GLY A 119 11.15 -8.63 -3.83
C GLY A 119 12.22 -7.71 -4.43
N VAL A 120 12.15 -7.52 -5.76
CA VAL A 120 12.98 -6.53 -6.46
C VAL A 120 12.42 -5.12 -6.26
N ALA A 121 11.09 -4.98 -6.28
CA ALA A 121 10.40 -3.69 -6.27
C ALA A 121 10.72 -2.82 -5.03
N LYS A 122 10.72 -3.42 -3.83
CA LYS A 122 10.90 -2.67 -2.58
C LYS A 122 12.31 -2.73 -2.01
N LYS A 123 13.25 -3.43 -2.66
CA LYS A 123 14.63 -3.60 -2.17
C LYS A 123 15.31 -2.27 -1.82
N LYS A 124 15.15 -1.27 -2.69
CA LYS A 124 15.78 0.06 -2.52
C LYS A 124 15.17 0.87 -1.36
N PHE A 125 14.02 0.47 -0.84
CA PHE A 125 13.27 1.18 0.20
C PHE A 125 13.37 0.53 1.59
N ILE A 126 14.07 -0.60 1.73
CA ILE A 126 14.14 -1.35 3.00
C ILE A 126 14.60 -0.49 4.21
N GLY A 127 15.41 0.55 3.98
CA GLY A 127 15.89 1.48 5.01
C GLY A 127 14.78 2.26 5.73
N TYR A 128 13.58 2.37 5.15
CA TYR A 128 12.44 3.01 5.82
C TYR A 128 11.86 2.16 6.97
N SER A 129 12.19 0.85 7.04
CA SER A 129 11.67 -0.05 8.08
C SER A 129 12.73 -0.86 8.81
N ARG A 130 13.99 -0.85 8.35
CA ARG A 130 15.09 -1.63 8.93
C ARG A 130 16.32 -0.77 9.09
N SER A 131 17.01 -0.93 10.21
CA SER A 131 18.27 -0.23 10.46
C SER A 131 19.40 -0.79 9.60
N ASP A 132 20.46 0.00 9.43
CA ASP A 132 21.66 -0.42 8.72
C ASP A 132 22.30 -1.68 9.33
N SER A 133 22.21 -1.84 10.65
CA SER A 133 22.68 -3.06 11.33
C SER A 133 21.89 -4.29 10.93
N MET A 134 20.55 -4.20 10.87
CA MET A 134 19.70 -5.31 10.41
C MET A 134 19.97 -5.64 8.94
N ILE A 135 20.09 -4.61 8.10
CA ILE A 135 20.39 -4.77 6.67
C ILE A 135 21.77 -5.41 6.49
N GLY A 136 22.76 -4.99 7.28
CA GLY A 136 24.11 -5.57 7.30
C GLY A 136 24.09 -7.06 7.65
N LEU A 137 23.32 -7.44 8.67
CA LEU A 137 23.14 -8.85 9.06
C LEU A 137 22.47 -9.66 7.94
N MET A 138 21.41 -9.14 7.33
CA MET A 138 20.72 -9.81 6.20
C MET A 138 21.69 -10.06 5.03
N LYS A 139 22.52 -9.07 4.69
CA LYS A 139 23.55 -9.20 3.65
C LYS A 139 24.62 -10.23 4.04
N GLY A 140 25.04 -10.25 5.31
CA GLY A 140 25.98 -11.23 5.83
C GLY A 140 25.47 -12.67 5.68
N ILE A 141 24.22 -12.91 6.06
CA ILE A 141 23.57 -14.22 5.89
C ILE A 141 23.46 -14.58 4.41
N LYS A 142 23.00 -13.66 3.55
CA LYS A 142 22.91 -13.91 2.09
C LYS A 142 24.27 -14.31 1.52
N ASN A 143 25.33 -13.58 1.84
CA ASN A 143 26.67 -13.85 1.32
C ASN A 143 27.28 -15.13 1.89
N LEU A 144 26.87 -15.56 3.09
CA LEU A 144 27.31 -16.84 3.66
C LEU A 144 26.76 -18.04 2.86
N TYR A 145 25.46 -18.00 2.53
CA TYR A 145 24.79 -19.11 1.85
C TYR A 145 24.90 -19.04 0.32
N ASP A 146 25.04 -17.84 -0.23
CA ASP A 146 25.09 -17.60 -1.67
C ASP A 146 26.00 -16.38 -1.96
N PRO A 147 27.33 -16.60 -1.96
CA PRO A 147 28.35 -15.55 -2.07
C PRO A 147 28.53 -14.96 -3.48
N VAL A 148 27.86 -15.54 -4.49
CA VAL A 148 28.05 -15.22 -5.92
C VAL A 148 26.87 -14.43 -6.47
#